data_AF-A0AAV8VXJ6-F1
#
_entry.id   AF-A0AAV8VXJ6-F1
#
_cell.length_a   1.000
_cell.length_b   1.000
_cell.length_c   1.000
_cell.angle_alpha   90.00
_cell.angle_beta   90.00
_cell.angle_gamma   90.00
#
_symmetry.space_group_name_H-M   'P 1'
#
loop_
_entity.id
_entity.type
_entity.pdbx_description
1 polymer ?
#
loop_
_entity_poly.entity_id
_entity_poly.type
_entity_poly.pdbx_seq_one_letter_code
_entity_poly.pdbx_strand_id
1 'polypeptide(L)'
;MADANTDVKVIYKDFPIICRICLLYGNLYPFEQNLLNLFKAIINIELTLIWPFQDEIEEKLPQHICTICSMQLKDLESFITRCKNNQVLLRNVYFESKFKSNNEYVDSDANSDVEVKYESVDIKNCEEPDSSSAIKEETPNIPSPKRRKRLRKNRPNPITCTICNKTFYGKSALIK
;
A
#
# COMPACT_ATOMS: atom_id res chain seq x y z
N MET A 1 16.00 -17.59 6.41
CA MET A 1 16.29 -18.59 7.45
C MET A 1 15.73 -19.89 6.95
N ALA A 2 16.63 -20.82 6.60
CA ALA A 2 16.46 -22.23 6.25
C ALA A 2 15.30 -22.63 5.29
N ASP A 3 15.59 -22.62 3.99
CA ASP A 3 14.98 -23.56 3.04
C ASP A 3 15.79 -24.88 3.09
N ALA A 4 15.51 -25.70 4.10
CA ALA A 4 15.86 -27.11 4.04
C ALA A 4 14.73 -27.78 3.26
N ASN A 5 14.98 -28.09 1.98
CA ASN A 5 14.05 -28.85 1.17
C ASN A 5 14.03 -30.30 1.70
N THR A 6 13.31 -30.52 2.79
CA THR A 6 13.01 -31.84 3.31
C THR A 6 12.01 -32.47 2.36
N ASP A 7 12.39 -33.58 1.73
CA ASP A 7 11.45 -34.44 1.00
C ASP A 7 10.43 -35.02 2.00
N VAL A 8 9.40 -34.23 2.31
CA VAL A 8 8.30 -34.67 3.16
C VAL A 8 7.38 -35.53 2.30
N LYS A 9 7.48 -36.85 2.48
CA LYS A 9 6.58 -37.80 1.85
C LYS A 9 5.23 -37.79 2.59
N VAL A 10 4.26 -37.05 2.04
CA VAL A 10 2.88 -36.99 2.55
C VAL A 10 2.01 -38.02 1.82
N ILE A 11 1.22 -38.79 2.56
CA ILE A 11 0.16 -39.66 2.03
C ILE A 11 -1.20 -39.18 2.52
N TYR A 12 -2.28 -39.60 1.85
CA TYR A 12 -3.65 -39.16 2.17
C TYR A 12 -4.06 -39.43 3.63
N LYS A 13 -3.52 -40.48 4.25
CA LYS A 13 -3.77 -40.83 5.66
C LYS A 13 -3.22 -39.79 6.65
N ASP A 14 -2.32 -38.93 6.21
CA ASP A 14 -1.67 -37.94 7.06
C ASP A 14 -2.50 -36.66 7.17
N PHE A 15 -3.45 -36.42 6.26
CA PHE A 15 -4.27 -35.20 6.20
C PHE A 15 -4.95 -34.78 7.52
N PRO A 16 -5.50 -35.69 8.34
CA PRO A 16 -6.08 -35.30 9.63
C PRO A 16 -5.03 -34.90 10.69
N ILE A 17 -3.75 -35.23 10.49
CA ILE A 17 -2.68 -35.07 11.48
C ILE A 17 -1.51 -34.21 11.02
N ILE A 18 -1.62 -33.54 9.86
CA ILE A 18 -0.62 -32.58 9.36
C ILE A 18 -1.18 -31.17 9.22
N CYS A 19 -0.31 -30.18 9.38
CA CYS A 19 -0.62 -28.79 9.08
C CYS A 19 -0.76 -28.58 7.57
N ARG A 20 -1.84 -27.94 7.11
CA ARG A 20 -2.06 -27.60 5.70
C ARG A 20 -0.94 -26.74 5.09
N ILE A 21 -0.29 -25.90 5.90
CA ILE A 21 0.68 -24.89 5.41
C ILE A 21 2.10 -25.43 5.42
N CYS A 22 2.54 -26.02 6.53
CA CYS A 22 3.93 -26.47 6.68
C CYS A 22 4.10 -27.99 6.59
N LEU A 23 3.02 -28.76 6.44
CA LEU A 23 3.01 -30.23 6.36
C LEU A 23 3.60 -30.95 7.57
N LEU A 24 3.89 -30.23 8.66
CA LEU A 24 4.39 -30.81 9.90
C LEU A 24 3.25 -31.39 10.75
N TYR A 25 3.57 -32.50 11.42
CA TYR A 25 2.73 -33.13 12.43
C TYR A 25 2.78 -32.34 13.74
N GLY A 26 1.71 -32.42 14.53
CA GLY A 26 1.73 -31.90 15.90
C GLY A 26 0.36 -31.49 16.44
N ASN A 27 0.37 -30.48 17.31
CA ASN A 27 -0.85 -29.88 17.85
C ASN A 27 -1.49 -28.99 16.79
N LEU A 28 -2.55 -29.50 16.19
CA LEU A 28 -3.27 -28.85 15.10
C LEU A 28 -4.66 -28.43 15.57
N TYR A 29 -5.13 -27.37 14.94
CA TYR A 29 -6.45 -26.78 15.19
C TYR A 29 -7.19 -26.65 13.87
N PRO A 30 -8.52 -26.79 13.86
CA PRO A 30 -9.33 -26.49 12.69
C PRO A 30 -9.05 -25.08 12.20
N PHE A 31 -9.08 -24.89 10.88
CA PHE A 31 -8.99 -23.54 10.32
C PHE A 31 -10.14 -22.65 10.82
N GLU A 32 -9.78 -21.48 11.34
CA GLU A 32 -10.76 -20.39 11.47
C GLU A 32 -11.15 -19.91 10.07
N GLN A 33 -12.44 -19.70 9.80
CA GLN A 33 -12.94 -19.39 8.45
C GLN A 33 -12.27 -18.15 7.83
N ASN A 34 -12.03 -17.12 8.63
CA ASN A 34 -11.37 -15.89 8.18
C ASN A 34 -9.94 -16.16 7.71
N LEU A 35 -9.20 -16.98 8.47
CA LEU A 35 -7.84 -17.38 8.13
C LEU A 35 -7.80 -18.31 6.92
N LEU A 36 -8.80 -19.18 6.75
CA LEU A 36 -8.92 -20.03 5.56
C LEU A 36 -9.14 -19.18 4.32
N ASN A 37 -10.04 -18.20 4.39
CA ASN A 37 -10.30 -17.27 3.29
C ASN A 37 -9.05 -16.44 2.95
N LEU A 38 -8.32 -15.97 3.97
CA LEU A 38 -7.05 -15.28 3.78
C LEU A 38 -6.01 -16.19 3.13
N PHE A 39 -5.84 -17.41 3.63
CA PHE A 39 -4.93 -18.40 3.07
C PHE A 39 -5.26 -18.67 1.60
N LYS A 40 -6.53 -18.96 1.29
CA LYS A 40 -7.03 -19.11 -0.09
C LYS A 40 -6.69 -17.90 -0.94
N ALA A 41 -6.92 -16.69 -0.45
CA ALA A 41 -6.60 -15.47 -1.18
C ALA A 41 -5.08 -15.29 -1.45
N ILE A 42 -4.22 -15.81 -0.58
CA ILE A 42 -2.76 -15.78 -0.75
C ILE A 42 -2.30 -16.81 -1.80
N ILE A 43 -2.81 -18.04 -1.73
CA ILE A 43 -2.38 -19.12 -2.63
C ILE A 43 -3.06 -19.05 -4.00
N ASN A 44 -4.27 -18.49 -4.09
CA ASN A 44 -5.05 -18.41 -5.32
C ASN A 44 -4.70 -17.20 -6.19
N ILE A 45 -3.56 -16.54 -5.96
CA ILE A 45 -3.11 -15.42 -6.79
C ILE A 45 -2.87 -15.86 -8.25
N GLU A 46 -2.64 -17.16 -8.52
CA GLU A 46 -2.46 -17.68 -9.89
C GLU A 46 -3.26 -18.97 -10.24
N LEU A 47 -3.93 -19.62 -9.28
CA LEU A 47 -4.49 -20.97 -9.50
C LEU A 47 -5.87 -21.01 -10.18
N THR A 48 -6.59 -19.89 -10.24
CA THR A 48 -7.95 -19.80 -10.80
C THR A 48 -8.06 -20.09 -12.29
N LEU A 49 -6.94 -20.11 -13.03
CA LEU A 49 -6.93 -20.40 -14.47
C LEU A 49 -6.64 -21.87 -14.81
N ILE A 50 -6.25 -22.70 -13.85
CA ILE A 50 -5.62 -24.00 -14.16
C ILE A 50 -6.54 -25.19 -13.87
N TRP A 51 -7.49 -25.09 -12.93
CA TRP A 51 -8.27 -26.26 -12.49
C TRP A 51 -9.78 -25.99 -12.40
N PRO A 52 -10.61 -26.56 -13.30
CA PRO A 52 -12.08 -26.39 -13.29
C PRO A 52 -12.80 -27.12 -12.14
N PHE A 53 -12.08 -27.86 -11.30
CA PHE A 53 -12.63 -28.67 -10.18
C PHE A 53 -12.01 -28.31 -8.82
N GLN A 54 -11.58 -27.05 -8.65
CA GLN A 54 -10.85 -26.62 -7.45
C GLN A 54 -11.64 -26.84 -6.15
N ASP A 55 -12.96 -26.62 -6.17
CA ASP A 55 -13.78 -26.67 -4.96
C ASP A 55 -13.90 -28.09 -4.36
N GLU A 56 -14.02 -29.13 -5.19
CA GLU A 56 -14.08 -30.52 -4.71
C GLU A 56 -12.77 -31.03 -4.11
N ILE A 57 -11.64 -30.49 -4.58
CA ILE A 57 -10.31 -30.84 -4.09
C ILE A 57 -10.07 -30.12 -2.75
N GLU A 58 -10.52 -28.88 -2.65
CA GLU A 58 -10.29 -28.02 -1.48
C GLU A 58 -10.92 -28.56 -0.19
N GLU A 59 -12.05 -29.26 -0.30
CA GLU A 59 -12.71 -29.95 0.81
C GLU A 59 -11.90 -31.18 1.28
N LYS A 60 -11.22 -31.87 0.36
CA LYS A 60 -10.45 -33.08 0.65
C LYS A 60 -9.05 -32.80 1.19
N LEU A 61 -8.55 -31.57 1.05
CA LEU A 61 -7.24 -31.18 1.59
C LEU A 61 -7.25 -31.07 3.12
N PRO A 62 -6.07 -31.07 3.77
CA PRO A 62 -5.98 -30.90 5.22
C PRO A 62 -6.72 -29.64 5.70
N GLN A 63 -7.64 -29.81 6.67
CA GLN A 63 -8.45 -28.73 7.24
C GLN A 63 -7.90 -28.20 8.57
N HIS A 64 -6.67 -28.59 8.92
CA HIS A 64 -6.04 -28.20 10.18
C HIS A 64 -4.74 -27.42 9.97
N ILE A 65 -4.40 -26.59 10.95
CA ILE A 65 -3.23 -25.72 10.95
C ILE A 65 -2.55 -25.77 12.32
N CYS A 66 -1.22 -25.68 12.33
CA CYS A 66 -0.46 -25.56 13.57
C CYS A 66 -0.50 -24.12 14.11
N THR A 67 -0.20 -23.94 15.39
CA THR A 67 -0.20 -22.63 16.05
C THR A 67 0.72 -21.62 15.38
N ILE A 68 1.90 -22.05 14.95
CA ILE A 68 2.91 -21.19 14.31
C ILE A 68 2.36 -20.61 13.01
N CYS A 69 1.83 -21.46 12.13
CA CYS A 69 1.25 -21.01 10.86
C CYS A 69 0.00 -20.17 11.07
N SER A 70 -0.83 -20.48 12.08
CA SER A 70 -1.98 -19.66 12.45
C SER A 70 -1.57 -18.25 12.88
N MET A 71 -0.55 -18.14 13.75
CA MET A 71 -0.01 -16.85 14.18
C MET A 71 0.53 -16.03 12.99
N GLN A 72 1.27 -16.66 12.10
CA GLN A 72 1.79 -15.99 10.89
C GLN A 72 0.67 -15.45 9.99
N LEU A 73 -0.42 -16.20 9.81
CA LEU A 73 -1.58 -15.72 9.06
C LEU A 73 -2.25 -14.53 9.76
N LYS A 74 -2.37 -14.53 11.09
CA LYS A 74 -2.92 -13.40 11.87
C LYS A 74 -2.05 -12.15 11.78
N ASP A 75 -0.74 -12.32 11.79
CA ASP A 75 0.22 -11.23 11.59
C ASP A 75 0.07 -10.63 10.19
N LEU A 76 -0.08 -11.49 9.18
CA LEU A 76 -0.31 -11.07 7.80
C LEU A 76 -1.66 -10.35 7.64
N GLU A 77 -2.74 -10.83 8.27
CA GLU A 77 -4.04 -10.17 8.29
C GLU A 77 -3.94 -8.75 8.89
N SER A 78 -3.23 -8.64 10.01
CA SER A 78 -2.97 -7.36 10.68
C SER A 78 -2.15 -6.41 9.79
N PHE A 79 -1.18 -6.94 9.06
CA PHE A 79 -0.40 -6.19 8.09
C PHE A 79 -1.26 -5.70 6.91
N ILE A 80 -2.08 -6.56 6.32
CA ILE A 80 -3.00 -6.20 5.23
C ILE A 80 -3.96 -5.10 5.67
N THR A 81 -4.52 -5.21 6.89
CA THR A 81 -5.42 -4.21 7.46
C THR A 81 -4.74 -2.85 7.57
N ARG A 82 -3.50 -2.82 8.06
CA ARG A 82 -2.70 -1.59 8.15
C ARG A 82 -2.44 -0.97 6.78
N CYS A 83 -2.10 -1.78 5.78
CA CYS A 83 -1.91 -1.32 4.40
C CYS A 83 -3.19 -0.70 3.83
N LYS A 84 -4.36 -1.34 4.02
CA LYS A 84 -5.66 -0.80 3.59
C LYS A 84 -5.97 0.55 4.24
N ASN A 85 -5.80 0.64 5.56
CA ASN A 85 -6.06 1.88 6.31
C ASN A 85 -5.16 3.02 5.83
N ASN A 86 -3.86 2.75 5.69
CA ASN A 86 -2.91 3.73 5.19
C ASN A 86 -3.24 4.16 3.76
N GLN A 87 -3.64 3.23 2.89
CA GLN A 87 -4.01 3.54 1.51
C GLN A 87 -5.23 4.47 1.44
N VAL A 88 -6.26 4.22 2.25
CA VAL A 88 -7.44 5.09 2.35
C VAL A 88 -7.05 6.49 2.83
N LEU A 89 -6.25 6.56 3.90
CA LEU A 89 -5.77 7.83 4.45
C LEU A 89 -4.98 8.63 3.39
N LEU A 90 -4.05 7.99 2.69
CA LEU A 90 -3.24 8.65 1.66
C LEU A 90 -4.10 9.16 0.49
N ARG A 91 -5.12 8.40 0.07
CA ARG A 91 -6.08 8.86 -0.95
C ARG A 91 -6.86 10.08 -0.48
N ASN A 92 -7.35 10.09 0.76
CA ASN A 92 -8.09 11.22 1.30
C ASN A 92 -7.24 12.49 1.35
N VAL A 93 -5.99 12.39 1.83
CA VAL A 93 -5.04 13.51 1.83
C VAL A 93 -4.80 14.04 0.42
N TYR A 94 -4.62 13.14 -0.55
CA TYR A 94 -4.45 13.53 -1.96
C TYR A 94 -5.67 14.30 -2.49
N PHE A 95 -6.89 13.79 -2.27
CA PHE A 95 -8.10 14.46 -2.72
C PHE A 95 -8.30 15.81 -2.05
N GLU A 96 -8.16 15.91 -0.73
CA GLU A 96 -8.26 17.18 0.00
C GLU A 96 -7.29 18.25 -0.54
N SER A 97 -6.06 17.84 -0.87
CA SER A 97 -5.06 18.76 -1.42
C SER A 97 -5.46 19.30 -2.80
N LYS A 98 -6.07 18.45 -3.64
CA LYS A 98 -6.51 18.81 -4.99
C LYS A 98 -7.75 19.71 -4.98
N PHE A 99 -8.65 19.55 -4.01
CA PHE A 99 -9.83 20.41 -3.90
C PHE A 99 -9.52 21.77 -3.24
N LYS A 100 -8.56 21.83 -2.31
CA LYS A 100 -8.13 23.10 -1.70
C LYS A 100 -7.41 24.03 -2.69
N SER A 101 -6.67 23.50 -3.66
CA SER A 101 -6.00 24.30 -4.69
C SER A 101 -6.94 24.88 -5.75
N ASN A 102 -8.16 24.34 -5.91
CA ASN A 102 -9.12 24.82 -6.91
C ASN A 102 -10.07 25.90 -6.37
N ASN A 103 -10.07 26.17 -5.06
CA ASN A 103 -10.92 27.18 -4.42
C ASN A 103 -10.17 28.47 -4.04
N GLU A 104 -8.92 28.66 -4.49
CA GLU A 104 -8.11 29.84 -4.14
C GLU A 104 -8.21 31.00 -5.17
N TYR A 105 -9.25 31.00 -6.02
CA TYR A 105 -9.70 32.19 -6.77
C TYR A 105 -11.21 32.36 -6.59
N VAL A 106 -11.62 32.92 -5.44
CA VAL A 106 -12.89 33.63 -5.34
C VAL A 106 -12.53 35.03 -4.87
N ASP A 107 -12.25 35.90 -5.85
CA ASP A 107 -12.32 37.33 -5.64
C ASP A 107 -13.78 37.64 -5.26
N SER A 108 -13.95 38.25 -4.10
CA SER A 108 -15.25 38.51 -3.53
C SER A 108 -15.85 39.71 -4.24
N ASP A 109 -16.93 39.51 -5.00
CA ASP A 109 -17.95 40.55 -5.12
C ASP A 109 -19.34 39.96 -5.40
N ALA A 110 -20.24 40.33 -4.49
CA ALA A 110 -21.70 40.48 -4.64
C ALA A 110 -22.57 39.30 -5.12
N ASN A 111 -23.37 38.80 -4.16
CA ASN A 111 -24.76 38.32 -4.27
C ASN A 111 -25.31 37.98 -5.67
N SER A 112 -25.70 36.72 -5.88
CA SER A 112 -27.08 36.40 -6.30
C SER A 112 -27.41 34.94 -6.02
N ASP A 113 -28.60 34.71 -5.47
CA ASP A 113 -29.28 33.42 -5.47
C ASP A 113 -29.43 32.92 -6.91
N VAL A 114 -28.71 31.84 -7.27
CA VAL A 114 -29.07 31.02 -8.43
C VAL A 114 -28.86 29.55 -8.08
N GLU A 115 -29.99 28.87 -7.93
CA GLU A 115 -30.14 27.42 -7.92
C GLU A 115 -29.67 26.85 -9.28
N VAL A 116 -28.61 26.04 -9.33
CA VAL A 116 -28.32 25.25 -10.54
C VAL A 116 -27.99 23.81 -10.20
N LYS A 117 -28.85 22.94 -10.73
CA LYS A 117 -28.81 21.48 -10.79
C LYS A 117 -27.47 20.95 -11.31
N TYR A 118 -27.09 19.82 -10.72
CA TYR A 118 -26.08 18.90 -11.22
C TYR A 118 -26.46 18.36 -12.60
N GLU A 119 -25.63 18.61 -13.60
CA GLU A 119 -25.55 17.79 -14.80
C GLU A 119 -24.11 17.29 -14.96
N SER A 120 -23.97 15.98 -14.83
CA SER A 120 -22.81 15.19 -15.17
C SER A 120 -22.48 15.33 -16.65
N VAL A 121 -21.28 15.81 -16.96
CA VAL A 121 -20.72 15.77 -18.32
C VAL A 121 -19.49 14.88 -18.32
N ASP A 122 -19.66 13.71 -18.94
CA ASP A 122 -18.59 12.86 -19.44
C ASP A 122 -17.70 13.63 -20.41
N ILE A 123 -16.40 13.72 -20.14
CA ILE A 123 -15.42 14.15 -21.14
C ILE A 123 -14.32 13.10 -21.26
N LYS A 124 -14.31 12.53 -22.47
CA LYS A 124 -13.39 11.57 -23.06
C LYS A 124 -11.94 12.04 -23.03
N ASN A 125 -11.05 11.04 -23.00
CA ASN A 125 -9.63 11.10 -23.40
C ASN A 125 -9.31 12.17 -24.43
N CYS A 126 -8.24 12.92 -24.19
CA CYS A 126 -7.36 13.43 -25.24
C CYS A 126 -5.91 13.27 -24.80
N GLU A 127 -5.11 12.80 -25.74
CA GLU A 127 -3.77 12.27 -25.62
C GLU A 127 -2.73 13.36 -25.35
N GLU A 128 -1.58 12.94 -24.82
CA GLU A 128 -0.36 13.75 -24.72
C GLU A 128 0.11 14.22 -26.10
N PRO A 129 0.76 15.40 -26.15
CA PRO A 129 1.88 15.57 -27.06
C PRO A 129 3.17 15.80 -26.27
N ASP A 130 4.08 14.86 -26.46
CA ASP A 130 5.52 15.01 -26.33
C ASP A 130 6.00 16.18 -27.19
N SER A 131 6.82 17.08 -26.65
CA SER A 131 7.92 17.70 -27.41
C SER A 131 8.86 18.52 -26.54
N SER A 132 10.12 18.20 -26.75
CA SER A 132 11.34 18.88 -26.34
C SER A 132 11.35 20.38 -26.62
N SER A 133 12.07 21.15 -25.79
CA SER A 133 13.36 21.73 -26.17
C SER A 133 13.80 22.85 -25.23
N ALA A 134 15.09 22.87 -24.98
CA ALA A 134 15.80 23.82 -24.14
C ALA A 134 15.78 25.24 -24.72
N ILE A 135 15.55 26.24 -23.87
CA ILE A 135 15.96 27.62 -24.14
C ILE A 135 16.70 28.17 -22.91
N LYS A 136 17.86 28.74 -23.23
CA LYS A 136 18.92 29.23 -22.35
C LYS A 136 18.53 30.53 -21.64
N GLU A 137 19.22 30.74 -20.52
CA GLU A 137 19.31 31.95 -19.71
C GLU A 137 19.46 33.25 -20.53
N GLU A 138 18.85 34.33 -20.04
CA GLU A 138 19.55 35.62 -19.92
C GLU A 138 18.91 36.49 -18.82
N THR A 139 19.76 36.91 -17.88
CA THR A 139 19.47 37.71 -16.68
C THR A 139 19.53 39.22 -16.95
N PRO A 140 18.75 40.05 -16.23
CA PRO A 140 19.13 41.43 -15.97
C PRO A 140 19.67 41.63 -14.54
N ASN A 141 20.85 42.25 -14.49
CA ASN A 141 21.60 42.73 -13.33
C ASN A 141 20.75 43.52 -12.31
N ILE A 142 20.85 43.18 -11.02
CA ILE A 142 20.49 44.06 -9.90
C ILE A 142 21.61 44.06 -8.84
N PRO A 143 21.99 45.23 -8.27
CA PRO A 143 23.23 45.40 -7.52
C PRO A 143 23.19 44.78 -6.12
N SER A 144 24.34 44.27 -5.69
CA SER A 144 24.59 43.69 -4.36
C SER A 144 24.37 44.69 -3.21
N PRO A 145 23.80 44.23 -2.07
CA PRO A 145 24.15 44.82 -0.78
C PRO A 145 24.51 43.79 0.30
N LYS A 146 25.72 43.98 0.83
CA LYS A 146 26.20 43.81 2.22
C LYS A 146 25.97 42.46 2.93
N ARG A 147 27.10 41.79 3.20
CA ARG A 147 27.29 40.60 4.05
C ARG A 147 26.45 40.66 5.35
N ARG A 148 25.36 39.90 5.38
CA ARG A 148 24.68 39.52 6.64
C ARG A 148 25.43 38.35 7.28
N LYS A 149 25.77 38.48 8.56
CA LYS A 149 26.37 37.42 9.39
C LYS A 149 25.47 36.17 9.31
N ARG A 150 26.05 35.03 8.92
CA ARG A 150 25.34 33.75 8.79
C ARG A 150 24.79 33.34 10.16
N LEU A 151 23.48 33.47 10.35
CA LEU A 151 22.76 32.75 11.41
C LEU A 151 22.98 31.25 11.17
N ARG A 152 23.51 30.56 12.19
CA ARG A 152 23.72 29.11 12.18
C ARG A 152 22.38 28.45 11.86
N LYS A 153 22.28 27.77 10.71
CA LYS A 153 21.12 26.93 10.38
C LYS A 153 21.03 25.83 11.44
N ASN A 154 20.00 25.88 12.28
CA ASN A 154 19.62 24.74 13.12
C ASN A 154 19.38 23.54 12.19
N ARG A 155 20.23 22.52 12.28
CA ARG A 155 19.99 21.26 11.58
C ARG A 155 18.78 20.62 12.26
N PRO A 156 17.69 20.32 11.54
CA PRO A 156 16.56 19.64 12.15
C PRO A 156 17.01 18.27 12.65
N ASN A 157 16.52 17.88 13.84
CA ASN A 157 16.83 16.58 14.42
C ASN A 157 16.42 15.46 13.44
N PRO A 158 17.24 14.41 13.30
CA PRO A 158 16.90 13.28 12.45
C PRO A 158 15.65 12.56 12.95
N ILE A 159 14.78 12.17 12.01
CA ILE A 159 13.61 11.32 12.29
C ILE A 159 13.95 9.91 11.83
N THR A 160 13.72 8.91 12.69
CA THR A 160 13.98 7.51 12.36
C THR A 160 12.66 6.77 12.19
N CYS A 161 12.49 6.06 11.06
CA CYS A 161 11.36 5.18 10.87
C CYS A 161 11.51 3.94 11.75
N THR A 162 10.57 3.68 12.65
CA THR A 162 10.59 2.52 13.55
C THR A 162 10.37 1.17 12.85
N ILE A 163 9.95 1.20 11.57
CA ILE A 163 9.65 0.00 10.79
C ILE A 163 10.88 -0.46 9.99
N CYS A 164 11.59 0.48 9.34
CA CYS A 164 12.74 0.15 8.49
C CYS A 164 14.09 0.66 9.02
N ASN A 165 14.10 1.29 10.21
CA ASN A 165 15.27 1.86 10.88
C ASN A 165 16.07 2.88 10.03
N LYS A 166 15.48 3.39 8.95
CA LYS A 166 16.08 4.44 8.13
C LYS A 166 15.95 5.79 8.82
N THR A 167 17.04 6.55 8.82
CA THR A 167 17.13 7.88 9.42
C THR A 167 17.03 8.95 8.33
N PHE A 168 16.12 9.90 8.51
CA PHE A 168 15.84 10.98 7.56
C PHE A 168 16.27 12.32 8.15
N TYR A 169 17.05 13.08 7.38
CA TYR A 169 17.54 14.40 7.78
C TYR A 169 16.75 15.49 7.04
N GLY A 170 15.80 16.10 7.73
CA GLY A 170 14.99 17.21 7.20
C GLY A 170 13.69 16.78 6.51
N LYS A 171 12.74 17.73 6.44
CA LYS A 171 11.36 17.50 5.96
C LYS A 171 11.28 17.05 4.50
N SER A 172 12.23 17.47 3.65
CA SER A 172 12.28 17.13 2.23
C SER A 172 12.70 15.68 1.95
N ALA A 173 13.22 14.96 2.94
CA ALA A 173 13.60 13.56 2.78
C ALA A 173 12.41 12.58 2.88
N LEU A 174 11.23 13.07 3.28
CA LEU A 174 9.99 12.30 3.41
C LEU A 174 9.03 12.49 2.21
N ILE A 175 9.43 13.31 1.22
CA ILE A 175 8.64 13.63 0.03
C ILE A 175 9.53 13.37 -1.18
N LYS A 176 9.43 12.19 -1.78
CA LYS A 176 9.93 11.88 -3.13
C LYS A 176 8.98 10.90 -3.78
#